data_AF-A0A951CAI7-F1
#
_entry.id   AF-A0A951CAI7-F1
#
_cell.length_a   1.000
_cell.length_b   1.000
_cell.length_c   1.000
_cell.angle_alpha   90.00
_cell.angle_beta   90.00
_cell.angle_gamma   90.00
#
_symmetry.space_group_name_H-M   'P 1'
#
loop_
_entity.id
_entity.type
_entity.pdbx_description
1 polymer ?
#
loop_
_entity_poly.entity_id
_entity_poly.type
_entity_poly.pdbx_seq_one_letter_code
_entity_poly.pdbx_strand_id
1 'polypeptide(L)'
;MLKIATLLCVLAVSLRAQWPSHAAPGSPRTADGKPDLSAPAPRAAEGKPDLSGVWMVRNATSLFYVTFDLKPEEMRPWAAALYKQREDNFRN
;
A
#
# COMPACT_ATOMS: atom_id res chain seq x y z
N MET A 1 8.64 -14.52 42.66
CA MET A 1 8.41 -13.28 41.88
C MET A 1 9.40 -13.15 40.73
N LEU A 2 10.72 -13.23 40.96
CA LEU A 2 11.74 -13.15 39.90
C LEU A 2 11.56 -14.18 38.76
N LYS A 3 11.24 -15.44 39.09
CA LYS A 3 11.01 -16.51 38.09
C LYS A 3 9.83 -16.25 37.15
N ILE A 4 8.78 -15.58 37.65
CA ILE A 4 7.58 -15.25 36.86
C ILE A 4 7.90 -14.09 35.90
N ALA A 5 8.66 -13.10 36.36
CA ALA A 5 9.13 -12.00 35.53
C ALA A 5 10.03 -12.50 34.38
N THR A 6 10.92 -13.47 34.64
CA THR A 6 11.76 -14.07 33.60
C THR A 6 10.93 -14.82 32.55
N LEU A 7 9.89 -15.55 32.97
CA LEU A 7 8.99 -16.27 32.05
C LEU A 7 8.20 -15.31 31.15
N LEU A 8 7.71 -14.19 31.70
CA LEU A 8 7.02 -13.16 30.92
C LEU A 8 7.94 -12.49 29.88
N CYS A 9 9.20 -12.22 30.22
CA CYS A 9 10.16 -11.63 29.28
C CYS A 9 10.49 -12.54 28.09
N VAL A 10 10.54 -13.86 28.30
CA VAL A 10 10.77 -14.85 27.21
C VAL A 10 9.55 -14.95 26.29
N LEU A 11 8.34 -14.83 26.82
CA LEU A 11 7.10 -14.81 26.03
C LEU A 11 6.93 -13.51 25.22
N ALA A 12 7.65 -12.46 25.58
CA ALA A 12 7.67 -11.18 24.88
C ALA A 12 8.72 -11.10 23.75
N VAL A 13 9.33 -12.23 23.34
CA VAL A 13 10.10 -12.27 22.09
C VAL A 13 9.20 -11.75 20.98
N SER A 14 9.54 -10.58 20.48
CA SER A 14 8.87 -9.93 19.36
C SER A 14 8.87 -10.90 18.19
N LEU A 15 7.72 -11.52 17.92
CA LEU A 15 7.44 -12.13 16.63
C LEU A 15 7.61 -11.01 15.61
N ARG A 16 8.77 -10.97 14.94
CA ARG A 16 8.93 -10.16 13.75
C ARG A 16 7.76 -10.52 12.86
N ALA A 17 6.99 -9.52 12.44
CA ALA A 17 5.81 -9.70 11.62
C ALA A 17 6.07 -10.78 10.56
N GLN A 18 5.54 -12.00 10.78
CA GLN A 18 5.86 -13.17 10.00
C GLN A 18 4.95 -13.18 8.77
N TRP A 19 5.00 -12.10 7.99
CA TRP A 19 4.40 -12.12 6.67
C TRP A 19 5.26 -13.09 5.85
N PRO A 20 4.67 -14.17 5.30
CA PRO A 20 5.38 -14.97 4.33
C PRO A 20 5.91 -14.04 3.25
N SER A 21 7.15 -14.25 2.81
CA SER A 21 7.66 -13.56 1.62
C SER A 21 6.80 -14.01 0.43
N HIS A 22 5.77 -13.23 0.11
CA HIS A 22 4.87 -13.54 -0.99
C HIS A 22 5.51 -13.06 -2.27
N ALA A 23 6.26 -13.96 -2.91
CA ALA A 23 6.72 -13.75 -4.27
C ALA A 23 5.51 -13.72 -5.20
N ALA A 24 5.31 -12.60 -5.91
CA ALA A 24 4.33 -12.55 -6.99
C ALA A 24 4.63 -13.67 -8.01
N PRO A 25 3.70 -14.61 -8.25
CA PRO A 25 3.89 -15.69 -9.21
C PRO A 25 4.22 -15.13 -10.60
N GLY A 26 5.13 -15.79 -11.31
CA GLY A 26 5.52 -15.40 -12.68
C GLY A 26 6.45 -14.19 -12.79
N SER A 27 6.80 -13.51 -11.69
CA SER A 27 7.80 -12.43 -11.73
C SER A 27 9.20 -13.00 -12.03
N PRO A 28 9.91 -12.51 -13.06
CA PRO A 28 11.27 -12.94 -13.39
C PRO A 28 12.22 -12.77 -12.21
N ARG A 29 13.06 -13.78 -11.99
CA ARG A 29 14.03 -13.81 -10.90
C ARG A 29 15.39 -14.28 -11.37
N THR A 30 16.42 -13.76 -10.72
CA THR A 30 17.81 -14.19 -10.88
C THR A 30 18.03 -15.57 -10.27
N ALA A 31 19.18 -16.18 -10.56
CA ALA A 31 19.56 -17.49 -10.01
C ALA A 31 19.67 -17.50 -8.47
N ASP A 32 19.97 -16.35 -7.85
CA ASP A 32 19.97 -16.15 -6.39
C ASP A 32 18.57 -15.81 -5.82
N GLY A 33 17.52 -15.85 -6.64
CA GLY A 33 16.12 -15.72 -6.21
C GLY A 33 15.61 -14.29 -6.04
N LYS A 34 16.41 -13.27 -6.39
CA LYS A 34 15.99 -11.86 -6.34
C LYS A 34 15.20 -11.47 -7.58
N PRO A 35 14.31 -10.45 -7.52
CA PRO A 35 13.66 -9.91 -8.71
C PRO A 35 14.70 -9.47 -9.76
N ASP A 36 14.51 -9.91 -11.00
CA ASP A 36 15.33 -9.48 -12.13
C ASP A 36 14.67 -8.26 -12.81
N LEU A 37 15.26 -7.08 -12.60
CA LEU A 37 14.77 -5.82 -13.16
C LEU A 37 15.22 -5.60 -14.62
N SER A 38 16.08 -6.47 -15.15
CA SER A 38 16.56 -6.43 -16.54
C SER A 38 15.83 -7.41 -17.46
N ALA A 39 15.01 -8.30 -16.89
CA ALA A 39 14.25 -9.28 -17.64
C ALA A 39 13.23 -8.61 -18.59
N PRO A 40 12.99 -9.19 -19.78
CA PRO A 40 11.91 -8.74 -20.65
C PRO A 40 10.54 -8.92 -19.96
N ALA A 41 9.58 -8.07 -20.32
CA ALA A 41 8.22 -8.18 -19.79
C ALA A 41 7.62 -9.57 -20.10
N PRO A 42 6.95 -10.23 -19.13
CA PRO A 42 6.20 -11.45 -19.37
C PRO A 42 5.20 -11.28 -20.52
N ARG A 43 4.97 -12.36 -21.28
CA ARG A 43 4.04 -12.36 -22.42
C ARG A 43 2.97 -13.43 -22.25
N ALA A 44 1.75 -13.09 -22.64
CA ALA A 44 0.60 -13.98 -22.65
C ALA A 44 0.67 -14.98 -23.83
N ALA A 45 -0.24 -15.96 -23.85
CA ALA A 45 -0.26 -17.03 -24.86
C ALA A 45 -0.39 -16.49 -26.30
N GLU A 46 -1.05 -15.34 -26.46
CA GLU A 46 -1.18 -14.61 -27.73
C GLU A 46 0.05 -13.78 -28.13
N GLY A 47 1.13 -13.83 -27.34
CA GLY A 47 2.40 -13.14 -27.63
C GLY A 47 2.44 -11.66 -27.27
N LYS A 48 1.37 -11.11 -26.66
CA LYS A 48 1.30 -9.73 -26.16
C LYS A 48 1.89 -9.63 -24.75
N PRO A 49 2.30 -8.44 -24.29
CA PRO A 49 2.67 -8.23 -22.89
C PRO A 49 1.55 -8.70 -21.95
N ASP A 50 1.90 -9.49 -20.95
CA ASP A 50 0.97 -9.97 -19.92
C ASP A 50 0.76 -8.87 -18.88
N LEU A 51 -0.49 -8.42 -18.74
CA LEU A 51 -0.90 -7.37 -17.80
C LEU A 51 -1.64 -7.92 -16.57
N SER A 52 -1.64 -9.25 -16.36
CA SER A 52 -2.30 -9.91 -15.22
C SER A 52 -1.61 -9.71 -13.87
N GLY A 53 -0.46 -9.03 -13.85
CA GLY A 53 0.32 -8.76 -12.65
C GLY A 53 -0.32 -7.78 -11.65
N VAL A 54 0.38 -7.55 -10.55
CA VAL A 54 -0.05 -6.60 -9.50
C VAL A 54 0.24 -5.17 -9.95
N TRP A 55 -0.79 -4.33 -9.96
CA TRP A 55 -0.69 -2.91 -10.30
C TRP A 55 -0.79 -2.04 -9.04
N MET A 56 0.08 -1.04 -8.95
CA MET A 56 -0.03 0.01 -7.94
C MET A 56 -0.29 1.34 -8.65
N VAL A 57 -1.36 2.01 -8.25
CA VAL A 57 -1.66 3.34 -8.76
C VAL A 57 -0.86 4.34 -7.95
N ARG A 58 -0.02 5.12 -8.64
CA ARG A 58 0.69 6.24 -8.02
C ARG A 58 -0.33 7.36 -7.81
N ASN A 59 -0.55 7.75 -6.56
CA ASN A 59 -1.59 8.70 -6.12
C ASN A 59 -3.03 8.16 -6.27
N ALA A 60 -3.36 7.09 -5.52
CA ALA A 60 -4.68 6.47 -5.53
C ALA A 60 -5.83 7.42 -5.14
N THR A 61 -5.53 8.52 -4.44
CA THR A 61 -6.53 9.51 -4.02
C THR A 61 -7.27 10.13 -5.21
N SER A 62 -6.58 10.39 -6.33
CA SER A 62 -7.23 10.94 -7.53
C SER A 62 -8.18 9.97 -8.23
N LEU A 63 -8.05 8.65 -8.00
CA LEU A 63 -8.98 7.66 -8.56
C LEU A 63 -10.33 7.65 -7.85
N PHE A 64 -10.35 7.94 -6.56
CA PHE A 64 -11.55 7.83 -5.73
C PHE A 64 -12.21 9.19 -5.47
N TYR A 65 -11.46 10.29 -5.62
CA TYR A 65 -11.95 11.64 -5.34
C TYR A 65 -11.79 12.54 -6.55
N VAL A 66 -12.91 12.83 -7.22
CA VAL A 66 -12.98 13.82 -8.32
C VAL A 66 -12.57 15.24 -7.90
N THR A 67 -12.51 15.51 -6.60
CA THR A 67 -12.10 16.79 -6.02
C THR A 67 -10.64 16.81 -5.56
N PHE A 68 -9.82 15.80 -5.89
CA PHE A 68 -8.46 15.71 -5.39
C PHE A 68 -7.61 16.95 -5.69
N ASP A 69 -7.72 17.48 -6.91
CA ASP A 69 -6.99 18.67 -7.35
C ASP A 69 -7.77 19.98 -7.11
N LEU A 70 -8.99 19.90 -6.53
CA LEU A 70 -9.84 21.06 -6.30
C LEU A 70 -9.32 21.85 -5.10
N LYS A 71 -8.90 23.10 -5.34
CA LYS A 71 -8.43 23.97 -4.27
C LYS A 71 -9.60 24.58 -3.50
N PRO A 72 -9.46 24.86 -2.19
CA PRO A 72 -10.52 25.48 -1.40
C PRO A 72 -11.02 26.81 -1.98
N GLU A 73 -10.16 27.59 -2.64
CA GLU A 73 -10.50 28.88 -3.25
C GLU A 73 -11.36 28.73 -4.52
N GLU A 74 -11.32 27.56 -5.15
CA GLU A 74 -12.13 27.22 -6.34
C GLU A 74 -13.53 26.72 -5.94
N MET A 75 -13.76 26.44 -4.66
CA MET A 75 -15.05 26.02 -4.15
C MET A 75 -16.01 27.20 -4.03
N ARG A 76 -17.31 26.93 -4.19
CA ARG A 76 -18.34 27.90 -3.80
C ARG A 76 -18.22 28.21 -2.30
N PRO A 77 -18.47 29.45 -1.84
CA PRO A 77 -18.28 29.81 -0.43
C PRO A 77 -19.01 28.91 0.58
N TRP A 78 -20.23 28.49 0.27
CA TRP A 78 -21.00 27.57 1.14
C TRP A 78 -20.37 26.17 1.20
N ALA A 79 -19.75 25.70 0.11
CA ALA A 79 -19.13 24.39 0.06
C ALA A 79 -17.81 24.38 0.84
N ALA A 80 -17.01 25.44 0.74
CA ALA A 80 -15.81 25.63 1.54
C ALA A 80 -16.13 25.67 3.05
N ALA A 81 -17.20 26.38 3.44
CA ALA A 81 -17.65 26.43 4.83
C ALA A 81 -18.04 25.04 5.37
N LEU A 82 -18.81 24.27 4.59
CA LEU A 82 -19.21 22.91 4.96
C LEU A 82 -18.02 21.95 5.02
N TYR A 83 -17.07 22.08 4.10
CA TYR A 83 -15.83 21.29 4.12
C TYR A 83 -15.06 21.53 5.41
N LYS A 84 -14.84 22.80 5.77
CA LYS A 84 -14.15 23.18 7.01
C LYS A 84 -14.87 22.64 8.25
N GLN A 85 -16.19 22.80 8.32
CA GLN A 85 -16.98 22.28 9.44
C GLN A 85 -16.80 20.76 9.62
N ARG A 86 -16.76 20.00 8.52
CA ARG A 86 -16.58 18.54 8.56
C ARG A 86 -15.17 18.15 8.95
N GLU A 87 -14.17 18.89 8.50
CA GLU A 87 -12.78 18.69 8.90
C GLU A 87 -12.61 18.93 10.41
N ASP A 88 -13.17 20.02 10.93
CA ASP A 88 -13.16 20.34 12.37
C ASP A 88 -13.87 19.24 13.18
N ASN A 89 -15.01 18.73 12.69
CA ASN A 89 -15.74 17.64 13.34
C ASN A 89 -14.98 16.31 13.32
N PHE A 90 -14.23 16.02 12.26
CA PHE A 90 -13.47 14.76 12.15
C PHE A 90 -12.22 14.75 13.04
N ARG A 91 -11.64 15.93 13.30
CA ARG A 91 -10.43 16.09 14.11
C ARG A 91 -10.70 16.14 15.63
N ASN A 92 -11.97 16.18 16.04
CA ASN A 92 -12.42 16.12 17.43
C ASN A 92 -12.95 14.74 17.79
#